data_AF-A0A254QRR5-F1
#
_entry.id   AF-A0A254QRR5-F1
#
_cell.length_a   1.000
_cell.length_b   1.000
_cell.length_c   1.000
_cell.angle_alpha   90.00
_cell.angle_beta   90.00
_cell.angle_gamma   90.00
#
_symmetry.space_group_name_H-M   'P 1'
#
loop_
_entity.id
_entity.type
_entity.pdbx_description
1 polymer ?
#
loop_
_entity_poly.entity_id
_entity_poly.type
_entity_poly.pdbx_seq_one_letter_code
_entity_poly.pdbx_strand_id
1 'polypeptide(L)'
;MSQLPHAPWQTNLTTGDVVAFAFPDEIDGPDAGNSQPALVLSVVENAGELYVDLAFGTRQQRSRRAGLAVTVSDRDELIAASLRSTTIFDAERRITVSIRNSRFHVNPETGTTVLGRLIGQSARQLGRVNERLAGRPERKSRPHFRRRKDPRPVQVEYRRRGRPTAREIRYV
;
A
#
# COMPACT_ATOMS: atom_id res chain seq x y z
N MET A 1 1.20 11.99 31.14
CA MET A 1 0.93 11.09 30.00
C MET A 1 2.25 10.51 29.56
N SER A 2 2.50 9.23 29.82
CA SER A 2 3.80 8.61 29.54
C SER A 2 3.84 8.21 28.06
N GLN A 3 4.57 8.95 27.23
CA GLN A 3 4.93 8.50 25.88
C GLN A 3 5.76 7.22 26.03
N LEU A 4 5.23 6.10 25.52
CA LEU A 4 6.03 4.88 25.39
C LEU A 4 7.18 5.17 24.41
N PRO A 5 8.43 4.82 24.76
CA PRO A 5 9.58 5.09 23.91
C PRO A 5 9.38 4.46 22.53
N HIS A 6 9.67 5.24 21.49
CA HIS A 6 9.67 4.75 20.11
C HIS A 6 10.90 3.88 19.87
N ALA A 7 10.74 2.82 19.08
CA ALA A 7 11.89 2.04 18.62
C ALA A 7 12.76 2.91 17.67
N PRO A 8 14.08 2.67 17.57
CA PRO A 8 14.98 3.49 16.76
C PRO A 8 14.55 3.62 15.29
N TRP A 9 13.96 2.57 14.70
CA TRP A 9 13.46 2.64 13.32
C TRP A 9 12.25 3.58 13.16
N GLN A 10 11.46 3.76 14.21
CA GLN A 10 10.26 4.60 14.18
C GLN A 10 10.61 6.09 14.16
N THR A 11 11.69 6.48 14.85
CA THR A 11 12.19 7.86 14.86
C THR A 11 13.03 8.19 13.64
N ASN A 12 13.68 7.17 13.05
CA ASN A 12 14.55 7.35 11.89
C ASN A 12 13.82 7.17 10.54
N LEU A 13 12.53 6.85 10.56
CA LEU A 13 11.75 6.67 9.34
C LEU A 13 11.53 8.00 8.64
N THR A 14 11.80 8.06 7.35
CA THR A 14 11.71 9.29 6.56
C THR A 14 11.08 9.07 5.19
N THR A 15 10.73 10.17 4.54
CA THR A 15 10.20 10.17 3.17
C THR A 15 11.20 9.54 2.22
N GLY A 16 10.74 8.60 1.38
CA GLY A 16 11.57 7.87 0.42
C GLY A 16 12.10 6.53 0.93
N ASP A 17 11.91 6.20 2.21
CA ASP A 17 12.19 4.86 2.71
C ASP A 17 11.19 3.85 2.13
N VAL A 18 11.68 2.66 1.82
CA VAL A 18 10.87 1.50 1.43
C VAL A 18 10.81 0.56 2.62
N VAL A 19 9.60 0.22 3.06
CA VAL A 19 9.34 -0.59 4.26
C VAL A 19 8.58 -1.85 3.93
N ALA A 20 8.69 -2.87 4.78
CA ALA A 20 7.84 -4.05 4.71
C ALA A 20 6.54 -3.82 5.50
N PHE A 21 5.40 -3.77 4.80
CA PHE A 21 4.11 -3.53 5.44
C PHE A 21 3.05 -4.54 4.95
N ALA A 22 2.33 -5.13 5.90
CA ALA A 22 1.21 -6.02 5.61
C ALA A 22 -0.07 -5.20 5.42
N PHE A 23 -0.45 -4.94 4.17
CA PHE A 23 -1.72 -4.26 3.89
C PHE A 23 -2.91 -5.19 4.21
N PRO A 24 -4.02 -4.65 4.77
CA PRO A 24 -5.21 -5.46 5.02
C PRO A 24 -5.73 -6.14 3.74
N ASP A 25 -6.22 -7.38 3.88
CA ASP A 25 -6.45 -8.43 2.84
C ASP A 25 -7.36 -8.07 1.64
N GLU A 26 -7.85 -6.84 1.52
CA GLU A 26 -8.69 -6.40 0.40
C GLU A 26 -7.88 -5.90 -0.83
N ILE A 27 -6.55 -6.11 -0.84
CA ILE A 27 -5.72 -5.87 -2.03
C ILE A 27 -5.64 -7.18 -2.83
N ASP A 28 -6.50 -7.31 -3.86
CA ASP A 28 -6.49 -8.46 -4.78
C ASP A 28 -5.08 -8.71 -5.36
N GLY A 29 -4.50 -9.88 -5.07
CA GLY A 29 -3.23 -10.37 -5.59
C GLY A 29 -2.78 -11.67 -4.89
N PRO A 30 -1.83 -12.42 -5.47
CA PRO A 30 -1.30 -13.66 -4.86
C PRO A 30 -0.60 -13.43 -3.50
N ASP A 31 -0.38 -12.17 -3.11
CA ASP A 31 0.35 -11.76 -1.91
C ASP A 31 -0.55 -11.13 -0.83
N ALA A 32 -1.89 -11.33 -0.88
CA ALA A 32 -2.79 -10.91 0.19
C ALA A 32 -2.40 -11.62 1.50
N GLY A 33 -2.15 -10.85 2.57
CA GLY A 33 -1.66 -11.35 3.86
C GLY A 33 -0.14 -11.39 4.04
N ASN A 34 0.64 -11.24 2.97
CA ASN A 34 2.11 -11.16 3.03
C ASN A 34 2.58 -9.70 3.11
N SER A 35 3.64 -9.45 3.89
CA SER A 35 4.30 -8.14 3.94
C SER A 35 4.82 -7.74 2.56
N GLN A 36 4.37 -6.60 2.05
CA GLN A 36 4.77 -6.07 0.74
C GLN A 36 5.67 -4.85 0.91
N PRO A 37 6.54 -4.55 -0.08
CA PRO A 37 7.23 -3.28 -0.13
C PRO A 37 6.23 -2.12 -0.23
N ALA A 38 6.35 -1.17 0.69
CA ALA A 38 5.59 0.07 0.72
C ALA A 38 6.55 1.26 0.72
N LEU A 39 6.22 2.29 -0.05
CA LEU A 39 6.97 3.54 -0.07
C LEU A 39 6.42 4.51 0.96
N VAL A 40 7.29 5.06 1.80
CA VAL A 40 6.98 6.18 2.69
C VAL A 40 6.92 7.47 1.88
N LEU A 41 5.71 8.01 1.73
CA LEU A 41 5.46 9.26 1.02
C LEU A 41 5.68 10.49 1.90
N SER A 42 5.29 10.39 3.17
CA SER A 42 5.47 11.42 4.18
C SER A 42 5.41 10.82 5.58
N VAL A 43 5.99 11.52 6.55
CA VAL A 43 5.87 11.26 7.98
C VAL A 43 5.42 12.56 8.63
N VAL A 44 4.32 12.51 9.38
CA VAL A 44 3.69 13.67 10.01
C VAL A 44 3.49 13.40 11.49
N GLU A 45 3.86 14.34 12.33
CA GLU A 45 3.55 14.30 13.75
C GLU A 45 2.22 15.00 14.01
N ASN A 46 1.31 14.33 14.72
CA ASN A 46 0.05 14.91 15.17
C ASN A 46 -0.22 14.51 16.62
N ALA A 47 -0.44 15.51 17.48
CA ALA A 47 -0.69 15.32 18.92
C ALA A 47 0.34 14.42 19.65
N GLY A 48 1.62 14.49 19.25
CA GLY A 48 2.70 13.69 19.85
C GLY A 48 2.74 12.23 19.40
N GLU A 49 2.02 11.88 18.34
CA GLU A 49 2.08 10.59 17.64
C GLU A 49 2.52 10.77 16.18
N LEU A 50 3.40 9.89 15.72
CA LEU A 50 3.87 9.89 14.33
C LEU A 50 2.93 9.05 13.47
N TYR A 51 2.51 9.65 12.35
CA TYR A 51 1.74 9.01 11.29
C TYR A 51 2.55 8.96 10.00
N VAL A 52 2.35 7.90 9.23
CA VAL A 52 3.10 7.63 8.00
C VAL A 52 2.11 7.43 6.86
N ASP A 53 2.31 8.16 5.77
CA ASP A 53 1.62 7.91 4.51
C ASP A 53 2.40 6.88 3.69
N LEU A 54 1.76 5.74 3.42
CA LEU A 54 2.35 4.61 2.72
C LEU A 54 1.64 4.37 1.38
N ALA A 55 2.41 4.21 0.30
CA ALA A 55 1.92 3.69 -0.97
C ALA A 55 2.42 2.26 -1.20
N PHE A 56 1.54 1.34 -1.55
CA PHE A 56 1.96 -0.04 -1.86
C PHE A 56 2.64 -0.11 -3.24
N GLY A 57 3.64 -0.97 -3.36
CA GLY A 57 4.28 -1.29 -4.62
C GLY A 57 3.49 -2.31 -5.42
N THR A 58 3.30 -2.08 -6.72
CA THR A 58 2.74 -3.07 -7.64
C THR A 58 3.65 -3.28 -8.84
N ARG A 59 3.68 -4.53 -9.33
CA ARG A 59 4.36 -4.89 -10.58
C ARG A 59 3.50 -4.63 -11.81
N GLN A 60 2.18 -4.46 -11.64
CA GLN A 60 1.27 -4.19 -12.75
C GLN A 60 1.04 -2.68 -12.86
N GLN A 61 1.30 -2.12 -14.03
CA GLN A 61 0.99 -0.72 -14.32
C GLN A 61 -0.52 -0.52 -14.37
N ARG A 62 -1.11 -0.25 -13.21
CA ARG A 62 -2.54 0.07 -13.05
C ARG A 62 -2.79 1.51 -12.59
N SER A 63 -1.74 2.33 -12.44
CA SER A 63 -1.93 3.70 -11.99
C SER A 63 -2.75 4.45 -13.04
N ARG A 64 -3.95 4.87 -12.63
CA ARG A 64 -4.88 5.63 -13.47
C ARG A 64 -4.40 7.06 -13.71
N ARG A 65 -3.37 7.49 -12.98
CA ARG A 65 -2.79 8.83 -13.04
C ARG A 65 -1.27 8.73 -13.00
N ALA A 66 -0.64 8.70 -14.17
CA ALA A 66 0.82 8.67 -14.34
C ALA A 66 1.57 9.73 -13.50
N GLY A 67 0.90 10.80 -13.09
CA GLY A 67 1.46 11.87 -12.28
C GLY A 67 1.55 11.65 -10.77
N LEU A 68 1.01 10.56 -10.23
CA LEU A 68 1.06 10.21 -8.81
C LEU A 68 1.75 8.85 -8.55
N ALA A 69 2.36 8.30 -9.60
CA ALA A 69 3.12 7.07 -9.50
C ALA A 69 4.62 7.38 -9.37
N VAL A 70 5.30 6.65 -8.50
CA VAL A 70 6.77 6.59 -8.44
C VAL A 70 7.18 5.23 -9.00
N THR A 71 7.97 5.24 -10.08
CA THR A 71 8.42 4.00 -10.74
C THR A 71 9.89 3.79 -10.46
N VAL A 72 10.22 2.63 -9.91
CA VAL A 72 11.59 2.17 -9.73
C VAL A 72 11.85 1.07 -10.74
N SER A 73 12.67 1.36 -11.75
CA SER A 73 13.01 0.42 -12.83
C SER A 73 14.51 0.32 -13.09
N ASP A 74 15.27 1.34 -12.71
CA ASP A 74 16.73 1.33 -12.81
C ASP A 74 17.32 0.29 -11.84
N ARG A 75 18.39 -0.40 -12.27
CA ARG A 75 18.98 -1.50 -11.50
C ARG A 75 19.59 -1.04 -10.18
N ASP A 76 20.27 0.11 -10.17
CA ASP A 76 20.92 0.63 -8.97
C ASP A 76 19.86 1.13 -7.98
N GLU A 77 18.79 1.75 -8.50
CA GLU A 77 17.64 2.15 -7.67
C GLU A 77 16.88 0.96 -7.08
N LEU A 78 16.71 -0.13 -7.87
CA LEU A 78 16.11 -1.37 -7.38
C LEU A 78 16.93 -1.98 -6.25
N ILE A 79 18.26 -2.03 -6.39
CA ILE A 79 19.17 -2.54 -5.35
C ILE A 79 19.09 -1.66 -4.11
N ALA A 80 19.17 -0.33 -4.24
CA ALA A 80 19.10 0.60 -3.12
C ALA A 80 17.76 0.54 -2.37
N ALA A 81 16.67 0.29 -3.08
CA ALA A 81 15.33 0.11 -2.52
C ALA A 81 15.05 -1.32 -2.04
N SER A 82 15.99 -2.26 -2.21
CA SER A 82 15.82 -3.68 -1.91
C SER A 82 14.63 -4.32 -2.64
N LEU A 83 14.43 -3.92 -3.90
CA LEU A 83 13.36 -4.38 -4.77
C LEU A 83 13.91 -5.39 -5.79
N ARG A 84 13.22 -6.53 -5.93
CA ARG A 84 13.65 -7.62 -6.84
C ARG A 84 13.34 -7.37 -8.32
N SER A 85 12.40 -6.46 -8.59
CA SER A 85 11.90 -6.20 -9.94
C SER A 85 11.32 -4.80 -10.00
N THR A 86 11.14 -4.30 -11.24
CA THR A 86 10.42 -3.05 -11.49
C THR A 86 9.16 -2.95 -10.64
N THR A 87 9.06 -1.87 -9.87
CA THR A 87 7.97 -1.66 -8.91
C THR A 87 7.43 -0.25 -9.06
N ILE A 88 6.11 -0.13 -9.07
CA ILE A 88 5.40 1.13 -9.18
C ILE A 88 4.64 1.38 -7.88
N PHE A 89 4.97 2.45 -7.19
CA PHE A 89 4.25 2.90 -5.99
C PHE A 89 3.19 3.92 -6.40
N ASP A 90 1.91 3.62 -6.16
CA ASP A 90 0.80 4.49 -6.55
C ASP A 90 0.29 5.32 -5.36
N ALA A 91 0.66 6.60 -5.33
CA ALA A 91 0.28 7.51 -4.24
C ALA A 91 -1.22 7.87 -4.23
N GLU A 92 -1.97 7.54 -5.30
CA GLU A 92 -3.43 7.67 -5.30
C GLU A 92 -4.11 6.64 -4.38
N ARG A 93 -3.44 5.51 -4.13
CA ARG A 93 -3.93 4.42 -3.27
C ARG A 93 -3.19 4.36 -1.94
N ARG A 94 -2.63 5.49 -1.48
CA ARG A 94 -1.93 5.57 -0.20
C ARG A 94 -2.86 5.40 0.99
N ILE A 95 -2.30 4.94 2.11
CA ILE A 95 -2.95 4.86 3.42
C ILE A 95 -2.12 5.63 4.44
N THR A 96 -2.79 6.20 5.44
CA THR A 96 -2.14 6.82 6.60
C THR A 96 -2.27 5.86 7.78
N VAL A 97 -1.16 5.52 8.43
CA VAL A 97 -1.13 4.63 9.60
C VAL A 97 -0.28 5.23 10.71
N SER A 98 -0.61 4.93 11.97
CA SER A 98 0.30 5.22 13.09
C SER A 98 1.62 4.45 12.91
N ILE A 99 2.75 5.07 13.26
CA ILE A 99 4.08 4.43 13.26
C ILE A 99 4.13 3.19 14.16
N ARG A 100 3.20 3.07 15.12
CA ARG A 100 3.08 1.93 16.05
C ARG A 100 2.20 0.80 15.51
N ASN A 101 1.73 0.88 14.27
CA ASN A 101 0.87 -0.15 13.69
C ASN A 101 1.61 -1.50 13.64
N SER A 102 0.99 -2.55 14.18
CA SER A 102 1.57 -3.90 14.22
C SER A 102 1.77 -4.54 12.85
N ARG A 103 1.25 -3.93 11.78
CA ARG A 103 1.43 -4.36 10.39
C ARG A 103 2.78 -3.97 9.79
N PHE A 104 3.58 -3.15 10.46
CA PHE A 104 4.99 -2.98 10.11
C PHE A 104 5.74 -4.27 10.42
N HIS A 105 6.28 -4.90 9.39
CA HIS A 105 7.07 -6.09 9.56
C HIS A 105 8.50 -5.68 9.91
N VAL A 106 8.85 -5.84 11.17
CA VAL A 106 10.20 -5.57 11.69
C VAL A 106 11.03 -6.83 11.48
N ASN A 107 12.15 -6.72 10.77
CA ASN A 107 13.08 -7.82 10.65
C ASN A 107 13.74 -8.07 12.04
N PRO A 108 13.66 -9.29 12.59
CA PRO A 108 14.19 -9.59 13.92
C PRO A 108 15.71 -9.46 14.02
N GLU A 109 16.46 -9.63 12.92
CA GLU A 109 17.92 -9.56 12.91
C GLU A 109 18.42 -8.11 12.90
N THR A 110 17.77 -7.24 12.14
CA THR A 110 18.19 -5.84 11.96
C THR A 110 17.40 -4.85 12.82
N GLY A 111 16.30 -5.30 13.43
CA GLY A 111 15.45 -4.47 14.28
C GLY A 111 14.74 -3.33 13.54
N THR A 112 14.66 -3.37 12.21
CA THR A 112 14.05 -2.33 11.37
C THR A 112 13.03 -2.91 10.40
N THR A 113 12.04 -2.09 10.04
CA THR A 113 11.09 -2.37 8.95
C THR A 113 11.58 -1.83 7.60
N VAL A 114 12.60 -0.97 7.61
CA VAL A 114 13.16 -0.35 6.41
C VAL A 114 13.94 -1.41 5.62
N LEU A 115 13.49 -1.65 4.39
CA LEU A 115 14.11 -2.54 3.42
C LEU A 115 15.21 -1.82 2.64
N GLY A 116 15.01 -0.55 2.34
CA GLY A 116 15.91 0.27 1.53
C GLY A 116 15.37 1.68 1.36
N ARG A 117 15.97 2.45 0.45
CA ARG A 117 15.59 3.84 0.19
C ARG A 117 15.65 4.16 -1.30
N LEU A 118 14.72 5.01 -1.75
CA LEU A 118 14.75 5.55 -3.10
C LEU A 118 15.95 6.48 -3.31
N ILE A 119 16.59 6.36 -4.47
CA ILE A 119 17.69 7.23 -4.90
C ILE A 119 17.43 7.73 -6.32
N GLY A 120 18.29 8.61 -6.84
CA GLY A 120 18.28 8.96 -8.26
C GLY A 120 16.97 9.58 -8.76
N GLN A 121 16.44 9.04 -9.86
CA GLN A 121 15.22 9.50 -10.51
C GLN A 121 13.96 9.17 -9.72
N SER A 122 13.86 7.99 -9.11
CA SER A 122 12.67 7.65 -8.29
C SER A 122 12.53 8.58 -7.09
N ALA A 123 13.63 9.00 -6.45
CA ALA A 123 13.61 10.02 -5.40
C ALA A 123 13.12 11.39 -5.91
N ARG A 124 13.54 11.81 -7.13
CA ARG A 124 13.03 13.05 -7.76
C ARG A 124 11.56 12.95 -8.13
N GLN A 125 11.12 11.79 -8.60
CA GLN A 125 9.70 11.53 -8.88
C GLN A 125 8.85 11.66 -7.61
N LEU A 126 9.33 11.12 -6.49
CA LEU A 126 8.67 11.26 -5.20
C LEU A 126 8.50 12.74 -4.80
N GLY A 127 9.52 13.58 -5.01
CA GLY A 127 9.41 15.03 -4.78
C GLY A 127 8.24 15.66 -5.54
N ARG A 128 8.12 15.37 -6.85
CA ARG A 128 7.02 15.86 -7.70
C ARG A 128 5.66 15.30 -7.26
N VAL A 129 5.61 14.06 -6.80
CA VAL A 129 4.39 13.45 -6.26
C VAL A 129 3.97 14.20 -4.99
N ASN A 130 4.89 14.47 -4.08
CA ASN A 130 4.61 15.19 -2.84
C ASN A 130 4.14 16.63 -3.08
N GLU A 131 4.75 17.36 -4.02
CA GLU A 131 4.27 18.68 -4.46
C GLU A 131 2.81 18.61 -4.95
N ARG A 132 2.46 17.59 -5.73
CA ARG A 132 1.10 17.37 -6.24
C ARG A 132 0.11 16.94 -5.17
N LEU A 133 0.59 16.30 -4.11
CA LEU A 133 -0.24 15.90 -2.97
C LEU A 133 -0.50 17.06 -2.02
N ALA A 134 0.47 17.96 -1.82
CA ALA A 134 0.32 19.13 -0.95
C ALA A 134 -0.82 20.07 -1.39
N GLY A 135 -1.07 20.17 -2.69
CA GLY A 135 -2.20 20.95 -3.24
C GLY A 135 -3.56 20.26 -3.17
N ARG A 136 -3.68 19.06 -2.58
CA ARG A 136 -4.93 18.31 -2.49
C ARG A 136 -5.46 18.32 -1.06
N PRO A 137 -6.78 18.48 -0.85
CA PRO A 137 -7.36 18.29 0.46
C PRO A 137 -7.05 16.89 0.96
N GLU A 138 -6.72 16.79 2.25
CA GLU A 138 -6.48 15.54 2.94
C GLU A 138 -7.65 14.59 2.63
N ARG A 139 -7.36 13.48 1.95
CA ARG A 139 -8.38 12.45 1.75
C ARG A 139 -8.58 11.85 3.13
N LYS A 140 -9.72 12.17 3.77
CA LYS A 140 -10.24 11.36 4.89
C LYS A 140 -10.06 9.91 4.49
N SER A 141 -9.34 9.14 5.30
CA SER A 141 -9.09 7.71 5.16
C SER A 141 -10.41 6.96 5.03
N ARG A 142 -11.05 7.08 3.88
CA ARG A 142 -12.09 6.19 3.43
C ARG A 142 -11.29 5.05 2.86
N PRO A 143 -11.28 3.87 3.49
CA PRO A 143 -10.78 2.69 2.84
C PRO A 143 -11.59 2.56 1.54
N HIS A 144 -11.02 3.04 0.44
CA HIS A 144 -11.51 2.78 -0.91
C HIS A 144 -11.04 1.38 -1.35
N PHE A 145 -10.74 0.51 -0.37
CA PHE A 145 -10.96 -0.90 -0.53
C PHE A 145 -12.41 -1.04 -0.96
N ARG A 146 -12.62 -1.58 -2.16
CA ARG A 146 -13.96 -1.96 -2.59
C ARG A 146 -14.42 -2.95 -1.52
N ARG A 147 -15.35 -2.53 -0.64
CA ARG A 147 -16.16 -3.47 0.12
C ARG A 147 -16.56 -4.53 -0.90
N ARG A 148 -16.05 -5.76 -0.76
CA ARG A 148 -16.69 -6.88 -1.44
C ARG A 148 -18.15 -6.76 -1.04
N LYS A 149 -19.05 -6.59 -2.02
CA LYS A 149 -20.43 -6.95 -1.74
C LYS A 149 -20.33 -8.41 -1.33
N ASP A 150 -20.75 -8.74 -0.11
CA ASP A 150 -20.86 -10.13 0.29
C ASP A 150 -21.54 -10.89 -0.84
N PRO A 151 -21.02 -12.07 -1.24
CA PRO A 151 -21.56 -12.82 -2.36
C PRO A 151 -23.07 -12.96 -2.18
N ARG A 152 -23.85 -12.40 -3.10
CA ARG A 152 -25.30 -12.44 -2.96
C ARG A 152 -25.75 -13.82 -3.44
N PRO A 153 -26.61 -14.53 -2.69
CA PRO A 153 -27.21 -15.75 -3.21
C PRO A 153 -28.06 -15.38 -4.42
N VAL A 154 -27.60 -15.77 -5.61
CA VAL A 154 -28.35 -15.63 -6.86
C VAL A 154 -28.94 -17.01 -7.18
N GLN A 155 -30.25 -17.05 -7.32
CA GLN A 155 -30.95 -18.26 -7.76
C GLN A 155 -30.79 -18.39 -9.27
N VAL A 156 -29.99 -19.37 -9.70
CA VAL A 156 -29.77 -19.70 -11.10
C VAL A 156 -30.80 -20.75 -11.50
N GLU A 157 -31.69 -20.41 -12.44
CA GLU A 157 -32.63 -21.33 -13.05
C GLU A 157 -32.09 -21.81 -14.40
N TYR A 158 -31.74 -23.09 -14.51
CA TYR A 158 -31.33 -23.72 -15.75
C TYR A 158 -32.58 -24.07 -16.56
N ARG A 159 -32.62 -23.65 -17.83
CA ARG A 159 -33.73 -23.98 -18.75
C ARG A 159 -33.22 -24.77 -19.95
N ARG A 160 -33.87 -25.88 -20.27
CA ARG A 160 -33.65 -26.64 -21.51
C ARG A 160 -34.92 -26.59 -22.35
N ARG A 161 -34.80 -26.13 -23.61
CA ARG A 161 -35.95 -25.94 -24.54
C ARG A 161 -37.09 -25.10 -23.91
N GLY A 162 -36.74 -24.02 -23.22
CA GLY A 162 -37.70 -23.10 -22.61
C GLY A 162 -38.38 -23.58 -21.31
N ARG A 163 -38.12 -24.81 -20.85
CA ARG A 163 -38.68 -25.33 -19.58
C ARG A 163 -37.62 -25.31 -18.47
N PRO A 164 -37.97 -24.89 -17.23
CA PRO A 164 -37.07 -24.96 -16.07
C PRO A 164 -36.69 -26.42 -15.80
N THR A 165 -35.40 -26.71 -15.72
CA THR A 165 -34.85 -28.06 -15.53
C THR A 165 -34.14 -28.21 -14.17
N ALA A 166 -33.56 -27.12 -13.64
CA ALA A 166 -32.98 -27.12 -12.29
C ALA A 166 -32.92 -25.69 -11.73
N ARG A 167 -32.96 -25.56 -10.40
CA ARG A 167 -32.71 -24.31 -9.68
C ARG A 167 -31.59 -24.53 -8.68
N GLU A 168 -30.57 -23.68 -8.72
CA GLU A 168 -29.40 -23.75 -7.84
C GLU A 168 -29.13 -22.37 -7.25
N ILE A 169 -28.80 -22.30 -5.96
CA ILE A 169 -28.35 -21.05 -5.34
C ILE A 169 -26.83 -20.97 -5.53
N ARG A 170 -26.38 -19.97 -6.28
CA ARG A 170 -24.95 -19.66 -6.44
C ARG A 170 -24.60 -18.40 -5.69
N TYR A 171 -23.50 -18.46 -4.95
CA TYR A 171 -22.91 -17.30 -4.31
C TYR A 171 -22.01 -16.61 -5.35
N VAL A 172 -22.34 -15.37 -5.74
CA VAL A 172 -21.62 -14.56 -6.73
C VAL A 172 -21.17 -13.23 -6.17
#